data_AF-A0A5J6HZ85-F1
#
_entry.id   AF-A0A5J6HZ85-F1
#
_cell.length_a   1.000
_cell.length_b   1.000
_cell.length_c   1.000
_cell.angle_alpha   90.00
_cell.angle_beta   90.00
_cell.angle_gamma   90.00
#
_symmetry.space_group_name_H-M   'P 1'
#
loop_
_entity.id
_entity.type
_entity.pdbx_description
1 polymer ?
#
loop_
_entity_poly.entity_id
_entity_poly.type
_entity_poly.pdbx_seq_one_letter_code
_entity_poly.pdbx_strand_id
1 'polypeptide(L)'
;MLLALLLAALTTSGCSVLEREYPSADPATLSQRLTDRAQWAYDGMALPPHKAVKPVQVLPGHSCYAGGLSIEKTLPDVVTFDLRWTVEHIPADVARATEARLRRKFTSAGWTLTHDSNRRGKDIVEFGFRVQDPATGDQFDLAWNDSTTSLFLSGYTSCAKVPQSAADTPSQKTWTPQTV
;
A
#
# COMPACT_ATOMS: atom_id res chain seq x y z
N MET A 1 -48.49 41.43 -35.63
CA MET A 1 -48.21 40.36 -36.60
C MET A 1 -46.85 39.76 -36.23
N LEU A 2 -46.83 38.47 -35.87
CA LEU A 2 -45.77 37.44 -36.04
C LEU A 2 -44.30 37.84 -35.77
N LEU A 3 -43.46 37.12 -35.04
CA LEU A 3 -43.42 35.70 -34.67
C LEU A 3 -42.35 35.52 -33.58
N ALA A 4 -42.59 34.57 -32.67
CA ALA A 4 -41.65 34.08 -31.67
C ALA A 4 -40.46 33.32 -32.28
N LEU A 5 -39.34 33.28 -31.56
CA LEU A 5 -38.36 32.18 -31.64
C LEU A 5 -37.56 32.14 -30.33
N LEU A 6 -38.06 31.35 -29.38
CA LEU A 6 -37.35 30.88 -28.19
C LEU A 6 -36.40 29.75 -28.63
N LEU A 7 -35.09 29.99 -28.58
CA LEU A 7 -34.07 28.94 -28.70
C LEU A 7 -33.64 28.53 -27.30
N ALA A 8 -34.28 27.49 -26.76
CA ALA A 8 -33.79 26.79 -25.59
C ALA A 8 -32.64 25.87 -26.01
N ALA A 9 -31.40 26.30 -25.78
CA ALA A 9 -30.23 25.45 -25.91
C ALA A 9 -30.17 24.50 -24.70
N LEU A 10 -30.70 23.29 -24.86
CA LEU A 10 -30.44 22.18 -23.95
C LEU A 10 -28.98 21.75 -24.15
N THR A 11 -28.05 22.32 -23.39
CA THR A 11 -26.72 21.74 -23.25
C THR A 11 -26.88 20.45 -22.45
N THR A 12 -26.88 19.32 -23.14
CA THR A 12 -26.66 18.02 -22.51
C THR A 12 -25.25 18.04 -21.93
N SER A 13 -25.15 18.39 -20.65
CA SER A 13 -23.97 18.13 -19.83
C SER A 13 -23.80 16.62 -19.76
N GLY A 14 -23.06 16.07 -20.72
CA GLY A 14 -22.62 14.69 -20.71
C GLY A 14 -21.81 14.48 -19.43
N CYS A 15 -22.37 13.70 -18.51
CA CYS A 15 -21.61 13.12 -17.41
C CYS A 15 -20.59 12.15 -18.04
N SER A 16 -19.44 12.65 -18.45
CA SER A 16 -18.27 11.79 -18.67
C SER A 16 -17.92 11.19 -17.32
N VAL A 17 -18.19 9.91 -17.15
CA VAL A 17 -17.57 9.10 -16.10
C VAL A 17 -16.08 9.30 -16.27
N LEU A 18 -15.43 10.02 -15.33
CA LEU A 18 -14.01 10.30 -15.38
C LEU A 18 -13.26 8.95 -15.32
N GLU A 19 -12.80 8.46 -16.47
CA GLU A 19 -11.83 7.36 -16.52
C GLU A 19 -10.62 7.79 -15.71
N ARG A 20 -10.20 6.95 -14.76
CA ARG A 20 -9.04 7.27 -13.92
C ARG A 20 -7.78 7.02 -14.73
N GLU A 21 -7.09 8.11 -15.09
CA GLU A 21 -5.77 8.01 -15.71
C GLU A 21 -4.71 7.63 -14.66
N TYR A 22 -4.07 6.48 -14.86
CA TYR A 22 -3.00 5.99 -13.99
C TYR A 22 -1.62 6.44 -14.52
N PRO A 23 -0.73 6.92 -13.66
CA PRO A 23 0.60 7.33 -14.09
C PRO A 23 1.39 6.11 -14.59
N SER A 24 2.13 6.28 -15.68
CA SER A 24 3.11 5.27 -16.09
C SER A 24 4.30 5.27 -15.13
N ALA A 25 4.80 4.08 -14.80
CA ALA A 25 5.97 3.92 -13.95
C ALA A 25 6.86 2.79 -14.45
N ASP A 26 8.16 2.90 -14.16
CA ASP A 26 9.12 1.83 -14.36
C ASP A 26 9.00 0.79 -13.22
N PRO A 27 8.73 -0.50 -13.52
CA PRO A 27 8.68 -1.57 -12.52
C PRO A 27 9.94 -1.66 -11.65
N ALA A 28 11.13 -1.46 -12.21
CA ALA A 28 12.38 -1.55 -11.46
C ALA A 28 12.47 -0.43 -10.41
N THR A 29 12.07 0.78 -10.79
CA THR A 29 11.97 1.93 -9.89
C THR A 29 10.94 1.70 -8.78
N LEU A 30 9.75 1.16 -9.09
CA LEU A 30 8.72 0.84 -8.09
C LEU A 30 9.23 -0.20 -7.08
N SER A 31 9.81 -1.29 -7.57
CA SER A 31 10.37 -2.34 -6.71
C SER A 31 11.50 -1.80 -5.83
N GLN A 32 12.45 -1.06 -6.41
CA GLN A 32 13.59 -0.52 -5.65
C GLN A 32 13.13 0.42 -4.54
N ARG A 33 12.21 1.35 -4.86
CA ARG A 33 11.65 2.28 -3.87
C ARG A 33 10.98 1.54 -2.71
N LEU A 34 10.23 0.47 -3.02
CA LEU A 34 9.57 -0.34 -1.99
C LEU A 34 10.60 -1.10 -1.13
N THR A 35 11.67 -1.65 -1.73
CA THR A 35 12.74 -2.31 -0.98
C THR A 35 13.53 -1.35 -0.08
N ASP A 36 13.81 -0.14 -0.55
CA ASP A 36 14.52 0.87 0.24
C ASP A 36 13.68 1.32 1.43
N ARG A 37 12.37 1.53 1.19
CA ARG A 37 11.45 1.87 2.27
C ARG A 37 11.24 0.73 3.24
N ALA A 38 11.24 -0.51 2.74
CA ALA A 38 11.17 -1.70 3.56
C ALA A 38 12.36 -1.81 4.52
N GLN A 39 13.58 -1.61 4.02
CA GLN A 39 14.78 -1.56 4.84
C GLN A 39 14.69 -0.45 5.89
N TRP A 40 14.31 0.77 5.48
CA TRP A 40 14.17 1.90 6.40
C TRP A 40 13.14 1.63 7.51
N ALA A 41 12.03 0.94 7.19
CA ALA A 41 11.03 0.53 8.17
C ALA A 41 11.58 -0.58 9.09
N TYR A 42 12.27 -1.59 8.55
CA TYR A 42 12.92 -2.64 9.31
C TYR A 42 13.89 -2.08 10.35
N ASP A 43 14.78 -1.17 9.94
CA ASP A 43 15.71 -0.48 10.85
C ASP A 43 14.96 0.29 11.95
N GLY A 44 13.83 0.92 11.57
CA GLY A 44 12.96 1.65 12.48
C GLY A 44 12.24 0.79 13.53
N MET A 45 12.05 -0.51 13.26
CA MET A 45 11.44 -1.42 14.23
C MET A 45 12.37 -1.67 15.41
N ALA A 46 13.70 -1.67 15.17
CA ALA A 46 14.71 -2.04 16.16
C ALA A 46 14.37 -3.37 16.85
N LEU A 47 14.04 -4.39 16.06
CA LEU A 47 13.72 -5.72 16.57
C LEU A 47 14.96 -6.40 17.16
N PRO A 48 14.78 -7.32 18.12
CA PRO A 48 15.90 -8.09 18.65
C PRO A 48 16.66 -8.84 17.55
N PRO A 49 18.01 -8.92 17.59
CA PRO A 49 18.83 -9.49 16.50
C PRO A 49 18.52 -10.94 16.13
N HIS A 50 17.94 -11.73 17.04
CA HIS A 50 17.59 -13.13 16.81
C HIS A 50 16.26 -13.31 16.05
N LYS A 51 15.60 -12.21 15.68
CA LYS A 51 14.34 -12.23 14.92
C LYS A 51 14.64 -12.10 13.42
N ALA A 52 14.93 -13.23 12.80
CA ALA A 52 15.19 -13.31 11.37
C ALA A 52 13.92 -13.05 10.55
N VAL A 53 13.99 -12.10 9.64
CA VAL A 53 13.03 -11.92 8.56
C VAL A 53 13.55 -12.71 7.36
N LYS A 54 12.72 -13.61 6.81
CA LYS A 54 13.07 -14.35 5.60
C LYS A 54 13.10 -13.39 4.39
N PRO A 55 13.92 -13.66 3.36
CA PRO A 55 13.84 -12.92 2.12
C PRO A 55 12.42 -12.93 1.56
N VAL A 56 11.98 -11.80 1.04
CA VAL A 56 10.63 -11.65 0.47
C VAL A 56 10.73 -11.11 -0.95
N GLN A 57 9.83 -11.54 -1.81
CA GLN A 57 9.74 -11.02 -3.16
C GLN A 57 9.00 -9.69 -3.16
N VAL A 58 9.33 -8.84 -4.14
CA VAL A 58 8.51 -7.67 -4.47
C VAL A 58 7.78 -7.99 -5.76
N LEU A 59 6.45 -8.13 -5.67
CA LEU A 59 5.62 -8.62 -6.75
C LEU A 59 4.55 -7.61 -7.13
N PRO A 60 4.07 -7.59 -8.38
CA PRO A 60 2.83 -6.93 -8.72
C PRO A 60 1.70 -7.57 -7.90
N GLY A 61 1.02 -6.71 -7.14
CA GLY A 61 -0.08 -7.02 -6.26
C GLY A 61 -1.44 -6.84 -6.92
N HIS A 62 -2.41 -6.37 -6.13
CA HIS A 62 -3.80 -6.21 -6.54
C HIS A 62 -3.95 -5.38 -7.83
N SER A 63 -4.82 -5.87 -8.74
CA SER A 63 -5.17 -5.13 -9.94
C SER A 63 -5.97 -3.88 -9.59
N CYS A 64 -5.58 -2.76 -10.19
CA CYS A 64 -6.23 -1.49 -9.97
C CYS A 64 -7.49 -1.36 -10.85
N TYR A 65 -8.57 -0.82 -10.28
CA TYR A 65 -9.84 -0.65 -10.98
C TYR A 65 -9.82 0.56 -11.93
N ALA A 66 -10.43 0.46 -13.12
CA ALA A 66 -10.47 1.55 -14.10
C ALA A 66 -11.23 2.84 -13.66
N GLY A 67 -11.90 2.84 -12.50
CA GLY A 67 -12.61 4.00 -11.93
C GLY A 67 -14.12 3.81 -11.79
N GLY A 68 -14.72 4.55 -10.83
CA GLY A 68 -16.14 4.91 -10.66
C GLY A 68 -17.24 3.83 -10.73
N LEU A 69 -17.80 3.43 -9.58
CA LEU A 69 -19.04 2.66 -9.33
C LEU A 69 -19.25 1.30 -10.03
N SER A 70 -18.52 0.99 -11.11
CA SER A 70 -18.53 -0.33 -11.76
C SER A 70 -17.33 -1.16 -11.31
N ILE A 71 -17.59 -2.27 -10.64
CA ILE A 71 -16.60 -3.15 -10.00
C ILE A 71 -15.81 -3.99 -11.02
N GLU A 72 -16.11 -3.93 -12.32
CA GLU A 72 -15.89 -5.10 -13.18
C GLU A 72 -14.67 -5.06 -14.11
N LYS A 73 -13.92 -3.96 -14.21
CA LYS A 73 -12.74 -3.95 -15.09
C LYS A 73 -11.47 -3.55 -14.36
N THR A 74 -10.72 -4.57 -13.95
CA THR A 74 -9.30 -4.46 -13.66
C THR A 74 -8.55 -4.19 -14.96
N LEU A 75 -7.56 -3.30 -14.90
CA LEU A 75 -6.65 -3.08 -16.02
C LEU A 75 -5.43 -3.99 -15.81
N PRO A 76 -5.12 -4.92 -16.73
CA PRO A 76 -4.09 -5.94 -16.51
C PRO A 76 -2.68 -5.38 -16.44
N ASP A 77 -2.45 -4.18 -16.98
CA ASP A 77 -1.19 -3.44 -16.95
C ASP A 77 -1.14 -2.35 -15.87
N VAL A 78 -2.18 -2.24 -15.04
CA VAL A 78 -2.21 -1.29 -13.91
C VAL A 78 -2.22 -2.05 -12.60
N VAL A 79 -1.08 -2.01 -11.92
CA VAL A 79 -0.82 -2.81 -10.73
C VAL A 79 -0.30 -1.93 -9.60
N THR A 80 -0.51 -2.38 -8.37
CA THR A 80 0.38 -2.01 -7.25
C THR A 80 1.57 -2.95 -7.25
N PHE A 81 2.72 -2.55 -6.72
CA PHE A 81 3.73 -3.50 -6.27
C PHE A 81 3.60 -3.65 -4.76
N ASP A 82 3.69 -4.88 -4.27
CA ASP A 82 3.65 -5.16 -2.85
C ASP A 82 4.81 -6.04 -2.40
N LEU A 83 5.07 -5.93 -1.11
CA LEU A 83 5.89 -6.87 -0.37
C LEU A 83 5.30 -7.03 1.02
N ARG A 84 5.50 -8.19 1.61
CA ARG A 84 5.11 -8.46 2.98
C ARG A 84 6.13 -9.36 3.64
N TRP A 85 6.50 -9.02 4.86
CA TRP A 85 7.26 -9.91 5.71
C TRP A 85 6.61 -10.09 7.08
N THR A 86 7.01 -11.19 7.71
CA THR A 86 6.49 -11.63 9.01
C THR A 86 7.64 -11.86 9.97
N VAL A 87 7.44 -11.47 11.22
CA VAL A 87 8.28 -11.85 12.33
C VAL A 87 7.44 -12.57 13.36
N GLU A 88 7.77 -13.83 13.61
CA GLU A 88 6.99 -14.71 14.49
C GLU A 88 7.42 -14.58 15.96
N HIS A 89 6.52 -15.00 16.84
CA HIS A 89 6.75 -15.05 18.29
C HIS A 89 7.17 -13.71 18.89
N ILE A 90 6.50 -12.63 18.48
CA ILE A 90 6.66 -11.30 19.08
C ILE A 90 5.66 -11.15 20.22
N PRO A 91 6.13 -10.99 21.47
CA PRO A 91 5.27 -10.66 22.60
C PRO A 91 4.50 -9.35 22.41
N ALA A 92 3.30 -9.25 23.01
CA ALA A 92 2.39 -8.13 22.79
C ALA A 92 2.99 -6.76 23.20
N ASP A 93 3.80 -6.72 24.26
CA ASP A 93 4.50 -5.52 24.73
C ASP A 93 5.59 -5.08 23.74
N VAL A 94 6.36 -6.02 23.20
CA VAL A 94 7.37 -5.76 22.16
C VAL A 94 6.71 -5.25 20.88
N ALA A 95 5.61 -5.89 20.47
CA ALA A 95 4.88 -5.46 19.28
C ALA A 95 4.26 -4.06 19.47
N ARG A 96 3.66 -3.74 20.63
CA ARG A 96 3.17 -2.37 20.92
C ARG A 96 4.29 -1.33 20.93
N ALA A 97 5.44 -1.65 21.51
CA ALA A 97 6.59 -0.75 21.49
C ALA A 97 7.09 -0.53 20.05
N THR A 98 7.07 -1.57 19.21
CA THR A 98 7.43 -1.51 17.80
C THR A 98 6.46 -0.65 16.99
N GLU A 99 5.15 -0.84 17.19
CA GLU A 99 4.09 -0.03 16.60
C GLU A 99 4.30 1.45 16.94
N ALA A 100 4.47 1.79 18.21
CA ALA A 100 4.67 3.16 18.64
C ALA A 100 5.93 3.80 18.04
N ARG A 101 7.05 3.04 17.91
CA ARG A 101 8.28 3.51 17.26
C ARG A 101 8.05 3.80 15.78
N LEU A 102 7.48 2.84 15.05
CA LEU A 102 7.25 2.99 13.62
C LEU A 102 6.25 4.10 13.31
N ARG A 103 5.15 4.16 14.05
CA ARG A 103 4.14 5.23 13.90
C ARG A 103 4.81 6.60 14.02
N ARG A 104 5.61 6.83 15.08
CA ARG A 104 6.37 8.08 15.23
C ARG A 104 7.36 8.32 14.09
N LYS A 105 8.09 7.29 13.67
CA LYS A 105 9.09 7.40 12.60
C LYS A 105 8.45 7.80 11.27
N PHE A 106 7.33 7.18 10.89
CA PHE A 106 6.57 7.53 9.68
C PHE A 106 5.96 8.93 9.78
N THR A 107 5.27 9.27 10.87
CA THR A 107 4.65 10.59 10.98
C THR A 107 5.68 11.72 11.04
N SER A 108 6.85 11.49 11.67
CA SER A 108 7.95 12.46 11.67
C SER A 108 8.59 12.64 10.29
N ALA A 109 8.47 11.64 9.42
CA ALA A 109 8.88 11.71 8.02
C ALA A 109 7.79 12.30 7.10
N GLY A 110 6.70 12.84 7.67
CA GLY A 110 5.61 13.48 6.92
C GLY A 110 4.58 12.52 6.33
N TRP A 111 4.60 11.24 6.70
CA TRP A 111 3.59 10.27 6.25
C TRP A 111 2.29 10.46 7.02
N THR A 112 1.17 10.31 6.33
CA THR A 112 -0.17 10.46 6.88
C THR A 112 -0.66 9.14 7.45
N LEU A 113 -1.12 9.14 8.69
CA LEU A 113 -1.86 8.00 9.25
C LEU A 113 -3.25 7.93 8.62
N THR A 114 -3.55 6.85 7.91
CA THR A 114 -4.82 6.67 7.19
C THR A 114 -5.76 5.67 7.87
N HIS A 115 -5.23 4.78 8.70
CA HIS A 115 -6.03 3.83 9.46
C HIS A 115 -5.37 3.46 10.79
N ASP A 116 -6.18 3.29 11.83
CA ASP A 116 -5.79 2.69 13.09
C ASP A 116 -6.48 1.33 13.19
N SER A 117 -5.68 0.26 13.27
CA SER A 117 -6.15 -1.13 13.17
C SER A 117 -6.29 -1.79 14.55
N ASN A 118 -6.34 -0.99 15.62
CA ASN A 118 -6.39 -1.52 16.99
C ASN A 118 -7.75 -2.12 17.32
N ARG A 119 -7.77 -3.41 17.65
CA ARG A 119 -8.97 -4.17 18.00
C ARG A 119 -8.76 -4.98 19.27
N ARG A 120 -9.73 -4.93 20.18
CA ARG A 120 -9.78 -5.77 21.38
C ARG A 120 -11.17 -6.38 21.54
N GLY A 121 -11.22 -7.71 21.49
CA GLY A 121 -12.42 -8.51 21.76
C GLY A 121 -12.17 -9.50 22.89
N LYS A 122 -13.16 -10.37 23.14
CA LYS A 122 -13.09 -11.41 24.17
C LYS A 122 -11.96 -12.41 23.92
N ASP A 123 -11.74 -12.75 22.65
CA ASP A 123 -10.82 -13.82 22.23
C ASP A 123 -9.77 -13.33 21.21
N ILE A 124 -9.66 -12.02 21.00
CA ILE A 124 -8.74 -11.45 20.01
C ILE A 124 -8.20 -10.09 20.44
N VAL A 125 -6.89 -9.91 20.29
CA VAL A 125 -6.20 -8.63 20.40
C VAL A 125 -5.38 -8.42 19.16
N GLU A 126 -5.69 -7.35 18.44
CA GLU A 126 -4.95 -6.90 17.27
C GLU A 126 -4.54 -5.45 17.48
N PHE A 127 -3.36 -5.10 17.00
CA PHE A 127 -2.97 -3.70 16.91
C PHE A 127 -2.07 -3.48 15.72
N GLY A 128 -2.08 -2.24 15.24
CA GLY A 128 -1.53 -1.93 13.95
C GLY A 128 -2.02 -0.58 13.44
N PHE A 129 -1.49 -0.21 12.29
CA PHE A 129 -1.85 1.03 11.63
C PHE A 129 -1.50 0.97 10.16
N ARG A 130 -2.14 1.85 9.39
CA ARG A 130 -1.75 2.15 8.02
C ARG A 130 -1.32 3.60 7.88
N VAL A 131 -0.20 3.79 7.19
CA VAL A 131 0.31 5.10 6.79
C VAL A 131 0.42 5.19 5.28
N GLN A 132 0.33 6.41 4.76
CA GLN A 132 0.49 6.72 3.34
C GLN A 132 1.49 7.86 3.14
N ASP A 133 2.38 7.71 2.16
CA ASP A 133 3.23 8.78 1.67
C ASP A 133 2.38 9.77 0.85
N PRO A 134 2.24 11.04 1.26
CA PRO A 134 1.46 12.00 0.50
C PRO A 134 2.08 12.34 -0.87
N ALA A 135 3.38 12.12 -1.07
CA ALA A 135 4.07 12.45 -2.31
C ALA A 135 3.91 11.36 -3.39
N THR A 136 3.92 10.09 -2.99
CA THR A 136 3.86 8.96 -3.93
C THR A 136 2.56 8.18 -3.87
N GLY A 137 1.81 8.30 -2.77
CA GLY A 137 0.64 7.47 -2.50
C GLY A 137 0.96 6.06 -2.00
N ASP A 138 2.24 5.71 -1.83
CA ASP A 138 2.68 4.42 -1.28
C ASP A 138 2.16 4.24 0.15
N GLN A 139 1.89 3.00 0.54
CA GLN A 139 1.32 2.65 1.84
C GLN A 139 2.17 1.63 2.56
N PHE A 140 2.20 1.75 3.89
CA PHE A 140 2.73 0.71 4.77
C PHE A 140 1.69 0.37 5.83
N ASP A 141 1.49 -0.92 6.06
CA ASP A 141 0.56 -1.48 7.02
C ASP A 141 1.33 -2.37 8.01
N LEU A 142 1.27 -2.00 9.28
CA LEU A 142 1.75 -2.81 10.38
C LEU A 142 0.56 -3.51 11.03
N ALA A 143 0.67 -4.82 11.23
CA ALA A 143 -0.33 -5.58 11.97
C ALA A 143 0.33 -6.56 12.94
N TRP A 144 -0.27 -6.75 14.11
CA TRP A 144 0.03 -7.83 15.04
C TRP A 144 -1.28 -8.43 15.54
N ASN A 145 -1.31 -9.74 15.77
CA ASN A 145 -2.42 -10.40 16.45
C ASN A 145 -1.92 -11.41 17.49
N ASP A 146 -2.72 -11.60 18.54
CA ASP A 146 -2.40 -12.48 19.66
C ASP A 146 -2.55 -13.97 19.34
N SER A 147 -3.37 -14.34 18.36
CA SER A 147 -3.55 -15.75 17.96
C SER A 147 -2.31 -16.38 17.35
N THR A 148 -1.55 -15.62 16.55
CA THR A 148 -0.31 -16.08 15.91
C THR A 148 0.94 -15.50 16.55
N THR A 149 0.81 -14.51 17.44
CA THR A 149 1.92 -13.74 18.02
C THR A 149 2.88 -13.19 16.97
N SER A 150 2.36 -12.89 15.77
CA SER A 150 3.18 -12.53 14.61
C SER A 150 3.00 -11.06 14.28
N LEU A 151 4.12 -10.38 14.02
CA LEU A 151 4.17 -9.02 13.51
C LEU A 151 4.33 -9.06 11.99
N PHE A 152 3.44 -8.39 11.28
CA PHE A 152 3.45 -8.29 9.83
C PHE A 152 3.73 -6.84 9.45
N LEU A 153 4.58 -6.64 8.45
CA LEU A 153 4.64 -5.37 7.73
C LEU A 153 4.41 -5.64 6.25
N SER A 154 3.45 -4.92 5.68
CA SER A 154 3.15 -4.95 4.27
C SER A 154 3.36 -3.57 3.67
N GLY A 155 4.13 -3.48 2.59
CA GLY A 155 4.34 -2.26 1.81
C GLY A 155 3.62 -2.38 0.48
N TYR A 156 3.03 -1.28 0.02
CA TYR A 156 2.30 -1.19 -1.25
C TYR A 156 2.68 0.08 -1.99
N THR A 157 2.88 0.02 -3.30
CA THR A 157 2.94 1.24 -4.11
C THR A 157 1.54 1.76 -4.43
N SER A 158 1.44 3.02 -4.83
CA SER A 158 0.24 3.47 -5.56
C SER A 158 0.06 2.66 -6.85
N CYS A 159 -1.18 2.60 -7.35
CA CYS A 159 -1.48 2.06 -8.66
C CYS A 159 -0.72 2.81 -9.76
N ALA A 160 -0.05 2.07 -10.64
CA ALA A 160 0.65 2.63 -11.78
C ALA A 160 0.53 1.71 -12.99
N LYS A 161 0.56 2.32 -14.18
CA LYS A 161 0.61 1.61 -15.45
C LYS A 161 2.05 1.17 -15.73
N VAL A 162 2.25 -0.13 -16.01
CA VAL A 162 3.55 -0.74 -16.31
C VAL A 162 3.51 -1.48 -17.66
N PRO A 163 4.64 -1.86 -18.26
CA PRO A 163 4.62 -2.77 -19.40
C PRO A 163 3.90 -4.08 -19.05
N GLN A 164 3.00 -4.56 -19.91
CA GLN A 164 2.23 -5.79 -19.68
C GLN A 164 3.13 -6.99 -19.34
N SER A 165 4.29 -7.11 -19.98
CA SER A 165 5.26 -8.18 -19.67
C SER A 165 5.79 -8.13 -18.24
N ALA A 166 5.90 -6.95 -17.63
CA ALA A 166 6.30 -6.80 -16.24
C ALA A 166 5.16 -7.08 -15.26
N ALA A 167 3.91 -6.89 -15.67
CA ALA A 167 2.74 -7.33 -14.90
C ALA A 167 2.58 -8.85 -14.96
N ASP A 168 2.72 -9.45 -16.14
CA ASP A 168 2.54 -10.89 -16.37
C ASP A 168 3.72 -11.73 -15.87
N THR A 169 4.95 -11.22 -16.00
CA THR A 169 6.18 -11.93 -15.66
C THR A 169 7.11 -11.00 -14.87
N PRO A 170 6.80 -10.75 -13.59
CA PRO A 170 7.57 -9.83 -12.78
C PRO A 170 8.97 -10.37 -12.46
N SER A 171 9.90 -9.43 -12.27
CA SER A 171 11.23 -9.74 -11.76
C SER A 171 11.12 -10.48 -10.42
N GLN A 172 11.85 -11.57 -10.27
CA GLN A 172 11.90 -12.38 -9.04
C GLN A 172 12.89 -11.80 -8.00
N LYS A 173 13.13 -10.48 -8.04
CA LYS A 173 14.06 -9.83 -7.11
C LYS A 173 13.52 -9.98 -5.68
N THR A 174 14.39 -10.45 -4.80
CA THR A 174 14.09 -10.57 -3.38
C THR A 174 14.73 -9.43 -2.60
N TRP A 175 13.99 -8.91 -1.63
CA TRP A 175 14.54 -8.09 -0.55
C TRP A 175 14.92 -8.99 0.62
N THR A 176 16.12 -8.79 1.14
CA THR A 176 16.58 -9.37 2.40
C THR A 176 16.96 -8.22 3.30
N PRO A 177 16.42 -8.13 4.53
CA PRO A 177 16.83 -7.08 5.45
C PRO A 177 18.32 -7.19 5.75
N GLN A 178 19.00 -6.06 5.62
CA GLN A 178 20.38 -5.91 6.02
C GLN A 178 20.44 -5.52 7.50
N THR A 179 21.29 -6.19 8.28
CA THR A 179 21.61 -5.77 9.65
C THR A 179 22.72 -4.74 9.57
N VAL A 180 22.48 -3.54 10.11
CA VAL A 180 23.48 -2.47 10.24
C VAL A 180 24.33 -2.68 11.49
#